data_AF-A0AA37LAR0-F1
#
_entry.id   AF-A0AA37LAR0-F1
#
_cell.length_a   1.000
_cell.length_b   1.000
_cell.length_c   1.000
_cell.angle_alpha   90.00
_cell.angle_beta   90.00
_cell.angle_gamma   90.00
#
_symmetry.space_group_name_H-M   'P 1'
#
loop_
_entity.id
_entity.type
_entity.pdbx_description
1 polymer ?
#
loop_
_entity_poly.entity_id
_entity_poly.type
_entity_poly.pdbx_seq_one_letter_code
_entity_poly.pdbx_strand_id
1 'polypeptide(L)'
;MLAAFRFGTDLWDPSHRFETSWLLSPYLLGACRALISLYIFVVRFFVIGWTCNRAEYGGCEAVGQSFSFFTVLTYWGLGFYFLISAIHTLTYARSGSPLLERFPRPLQALHAFYYTTIVTYPFIVTVVYWAIIYAGPWYPDQFSAWSNISQHGLNSAFALFEIVVPRTSAAQLEWVHMLWLIIVLALYLALAYLTYYTQGFYPYTFLDIKANGSGKVAAYIVGIAVAGIVIYLIVKGLIWLREWVTERKLGMDGKFAQQRYHNYDTELGTINSKH
;
A
#
# COMPACT_ATOMS: atom_id res chain seq x y z
N MET A 1 -17.32 17.61 15.13
CA MET A 1 -16.29 16.97 14.26
C MET A 1 -15.81 17.96 13.23
N LEU A 2 -14.51 18.25 13.22
CA LEU A 2 -13.86 19.06 12.18
C LEU A 2 -14.18 18.47 10.80
N ALA A 3 -14.38 19.31 9.78
CA ALA A 3 -14.74 18.89 8.43
C ALA A 3 -13.78 17.81 7.86
N ALA A 4 -12.51 17.85 8.27
CA ALA A 4 -11.47 16.89 7.88
C ALA A 4 -11.70 15.43 8.32
N PHE A 5 -12.63 15.15 9.24
CA PHE A 5 -12.96 13.79 9.70
C PHE A 5 -14.36 13.34 9.27
N ARG A 6 -15.06 14.12 8.45
CA ARG A 6 -16.37 13.74 7.91
C ARG A 6 -16.16 12.92 6.65
N PHE A 7 -16.88 11.81 6.55
CA PHE A 7 -16.97 11.10 5.29
C PHE A 7 -17.72 11.94 4.26
N GLY A 8 -17.17 12.04 3.05
CA GLY A 8 -17.85 12.72 1.94
C GLY A 8 -19.17 12.06 1.58
N THR A 9 -20.15 12.86 1.21
CA THR A 9 -21.47 12.42 0.72
C THR A 9 -21.53 12.27 -0.80
N ASP A 10 -20.51 12.76 -1.49
CA ASP A 10 -20.42 12.72 -2.95
C ASP A 10 -20.16 11.30 -3.47
N LEU A 11 -20.46 11.10 -4.76
CA LEU A 11 -20.23 9.84 -5.45
C LEU A 11 -18.80 9.33 -5.22
N TRP A 12 -18.68 8.07 -4.78
CA TRP A 12 -17.38 7.42 -4.59
C TRP A 12 -16.72 7.18 -5.94
N ASP A 13 -15.47 7.63 -6.09
CA ASP A 13 -14.60 7.39 -7.25
C ASP A 13 -15.36 7.33 -8.59
N PRO A 14 -15.96 8.44 -9.03
CA PRO A 14 -16.92 8.46 -10.16
C PRO A 14 -16.32 8.01 -11.50
N SER A 15 -14.99 7.85 -11.56
CA SER A 15 -14.26 7.41 -12.75
C SER A 15 -13.51 6.10 -12.54
N HIS A 16 -13.74 5.39 -11.42
CA HIS A 16 -13.15 4.09 -11.09
C HIS A 16 -11.61 4.08 -11.21
N ARG A 17 -10.96 5.11 -10.68
CA ARG A 17 -9.51 5.29 -10.73
C ARG A 17 -8.73 4.23 -9.94
N PHE A 18 -9.34 3.66 -8.90
CA PHE A 18 -8.72 2.53 -8.19
C PHE A 18 -8.66 1.26 -9.07
N GLU A 19 -9.65 1.03 -9.92
CA GLU A 19 -9.82 -0.20 -10.71
C GLU A 19 -9.40 -0.08 -12.18
N THR A 20 -8.97 1.10 -12.61
CA THR A 20 -8.52 1.33 -13.99
C THR A 20 -7.08 1.77 -14.04
N SER A 21 -6.47 1.65 -15.22
CA SER A 21 -5.10 2.09 -15.49
C SER A 21 -5.04 2.84 -16.81
N TRP A 22 -4.00 3.64 -17.02
CA TRP A 22 -3.80 4.34 -18.29
C TRP A 22 -3.15 3.42 -19.34
N LEU A 23 -2.48 2.34 -18.88
CA LEU A 23 -1.67 1.46 -19.73
C LEU A 23 -2.32 0.10 -20.02
N LEU A 24 -2.91 -0.53 -19.00
CA LEU A 24 -3.47 -1.88 -19.01
C LEU A 24 -5.01 -1.87 -19.01
N SER A 25 -5.61 -2.87 -19.66
CA SER A 25 -7.04 -3.13 -19.48
C SER A 25 -7.34 -3.56 -18.02
N PRO A 26 -8.58 -3.42 -17.54
CA PRO A 26 -8.92 -3.82 -16.16
C PRO A 26 -8.64 -5.30 -15.87
N TYR A 27 -8.84 -6.19 -16.85
CA TYR A 27 -8.46 -7.61 -16.70
C TYR A 27 -6.96 -7.79 -16.47
N LEU A 28 -6.11 -7.10 -17.24
CA LEU A 28 -4.66 -7.18 -17.08
C LEU A 28 -4.19 -6.54 -15.78
N LEU A 29 -4.74 -5.38 -15.40
CA LEU A 29 -4.44 -4.75 -14.12
C LEU A 29 -4.80 -5.67 -12.95
N GLY A 30 -5.99 -6.26 -12.98
CA GLY A 30 -6.45 -7.21 -11.97
C GLY A 30 -5.57 -8.46 -11.91
N ALA A 31 -5.15 -9.00 -13.05
CA ALA A 31 -4.24 -10.14 -13.13
C ALA A 31 -2.85 -9.80 -12.56
N CYS A 32 -2.27 -8.65 -12.90
CA CYS A 32 -0.99 -8.19 -12.33
C CYS A 32 -1.07 -8.07 -10.81
N ARG A 33 -2.13 -7.44 -10.29
CA ARG A 33 -2.37 -7.32 -8.84
C ARG A 33 -2.52 -8.70 -8.18
N ALA A 34 -3.25 -9.62 -8.80
CA ALA A 34 -3.40 -10.98 -8.29
C ALA A 34 -2.06 -11.76 -8.29
N LEU A 35 -1.24 -11.59 -9.33
CA LEU A 35 0.09 -12.21 -9.41
C LEU A 35 1.05 -11.65 -8.35
N ILE A 36 1.06 -10.34 -8.14
CA ILE A 36 1.86 -9.71 -7.06
C ILE A 36 1.41 -10.24 -5.70
N SER A 37 0.10 -10.26 -5.45
CA SER A 37 -0.48 -10.83 -4.22
C SER A 37 -0.04 -12.29 -4.03
N LEU A 38 -0.20 -13.12 -5.05
CA LEU A 38 0.18 -14.53 -5.01
C LEU A 38 1.68 -14.69 -4.69
N TYR A 39 2.54 -13.92 -5.36
CA TYR A 39 3.98 -13.93 -5.10
C TYR A 39 4.30 -13.57 -3.64
N ILE A 40 3.71 -12.51 -3.11
CA ILE A 40 3.92 -12.09 -1.73
C ILE A 40 3.52 -13.20 -0.74
N PHE A 41 2.33 -13.80 -0.93
CA PHE A 41 1.88 -14.90 -0.07
C PHE A 41 2.79 -16.13 -0.19
N VAL A 42 3.22 -16.50 -1.41
CA VAL A 42 4.18 -17.59 -1.62
C VAL A 42 5.47 -17.31 -0.85
N VAL A 43 6.05 -16.11 -0.97
CA VAL A 43 7.25 -15.73 -0.21
C VAL A 43 6.99 -15.84 1.30
N ARG A 44 5.87 -15.30 1.81
CA ARG A 44 5.56 -15.32 3.23
C ARG A 44 5.39 -16.73 3.79
N PHE A 45 4.58 -17.55 3.14
CA PHE A 45 4.35 -18.93 3.57
C PHE A 45 5.60 -19.79 3.42
N PHE A 46 6.39 -19.58 2.36
CA PHE A 46 7.67 -20.27 2.19
C PHE A 46 8.67 -19.88 3.28
N VAL A 47 8.85 -18.59 3.57
CA VAL A 47 9.74 -18.13 4.65
C VAL A 47 9.30 -18.68 6.01
N ILE A 48 7.99 -18.71 6.29
CA ILE A 48 7.43 -19.33 7.50
C ILE A 48 7.79 -20.81 7.57
N GLY A 49 7.47 -21.59 6.53
CA GLY A 49 7.71 -23.02 6.50
C GLY A 49 9.21 -23.36 6.56
N TRP A 50 10.03 -22.63 5.81
CA TRP A 50 11.47 -22.83 5.78
C TRP A 50 12.13 -22.55 7.12
N THR A 51 11.82 -21.40 7.74
CA THR A 51 12.39 -20.98 9.01
C THR A 51 11.94 -21.88 10.16
N CYS A 52 10.64 -22.21 10.22
CA CYS A 52 10.08 -23.02 11.31
C CYS A 52 10.70 -24.42 11.37
N ASN A 53 11.02 -25.02 10.21
CA ASN A 53 11.61 -26.36 10.13
C ASN A 53 13.14 -26.37 10.26
N ARG A 54 13.79 -25.23 10.57
CA ARG A 54 15.25 -25.10 10.54
C ARG A 54 15.78 -24.28 11.71
N ALA A 55 16.47 -24.94 12.63
CA ALA A 55 17.00 -24.33 13.83
C ALA A 55 18.06 -23.25 13.53
N GLU A 56 18.81 -23.39 12.42
CA GLU A 56 19.82 -22.41 12.01
C GLU A 56 19.25 -21.02 11.66
N TYR A 57 17.94 -20.93 11.39
CA TYR A 57 17.22 -19.66 11.17
C TYR A 57 16.36 -19.24 12.37
N GLY A 58 16.54 -19.87 13.54
CA GLY A 58 15.78 -19.56 14.77
C GLY A 58 14.46 -20.33 14.93
N GLY A 59 14.14 -21.26 14.02
CA GLY A 59 12.99 -22.15 14.16
C GLY A 59 11.64 -21.43 14.19
N CYS A 60 10.63 -22.11 14.72
CA CYS A 60 9.25 -21.58 14.77
C CYS A 60 9.10 -20.40 15.73
N GLU A 61 9.98 -20.27 16.72
CA GLU A 61 10.01 -19.12 17.62
C GLU A 61 10.30 -17.83 16.84
N ALA A 62 11.35 -17.82 16.02
CA ALA A 62 11.69 -16.69 15.16
C ALA A 62 10.54 -16.31 14.21
N VAL A 63 9.79 -17.31 13.72
CA VAL A 63 8.58 -17.06 12.92
C VAL A 63 7.51 -16.33 13.72
N GLY A 64 7.23 -16.76 14.95
CA GLY A 64 6.28 -16.08 15.84
C GLY A 64 6.70 -14.65 16.13
N GLN A 65 7.98 -14.44 16.43
CA GLN A 65 8.57 -13.14 16.69
C GLN A 65 8.55 -12.22 15.46
N SER A 66 8.57 -12.78 14.24
CA SER A 66 8.61 -12.02 12.98
C SER A 66 7.43 -11.05 12.81
N PHE A 67 6.27 -11.30 13.43
CA PHE A 67 5.13 -10.39 13.40
C PHE A 67 5.34 -9.10 14.21
N SER A 68 6.41 -9.01 15.00
CA SER A 68 6.79 -7.77 15.71
C SER A 68 7.57 -6.78 14.84
N PHE A 69 7.96 -7.18 13.62
CA PHE A 69 8.73 -6.33 12.72
C PHE A 69 7.81 -5.58 11.76
N PHE A 70 7.93 -4.25 11.72
CA PHE A 70 7.14 -3.42 10.80
C PHE A 70 7.37 -3.79 9.34
N THR A 71 8.59 -4.20 8.99
CA THR A 71 8.95 -4.65 7.65
C THR A 71 8.11 -5.88 7.22
N VAL A 72 7.92 -6.83 8.13
CA VAL A 72 7.09 -8.03 7.93
C VAL A 72 5.61 -7.66 7.84
N LEU A 73 5.12 -6.80 8.74
CA LEU A 73 3.74 -6.32 8.73
C LEU A 73 3.43 -5.54 7.43
N THR A 74 4.37 -4.74 6.94
CA THR A 74 4.24 -4.00 5.68
C THR A 74 4.15 -4.95 4.48
N TYR A 75 4.94 -6.03 4.46
CA TYR A 75 4.91 -6.99 3.37
C TYR A 75 3.61 -7.83 3.36
N TRP A 76 3.09 -8.22 4.53
CA TRP A 76 1.73 -8.78 4.64
C TRP A 76 0.67 -7.78 4.18
N GLY A 77 0.80 -6.51 4.60
CA GLY A 77 -0.05 -5.41 4.20
C GLY A 77 -0.11 -5.26 2.68
N LEU A 78 1.03 -5.35 1.98
CA LEU A 78 1.08 -5.37 0.52
C LEU A 78 0.30 -6.55 -0.05
N GLY A 79 0.54 -7.78 0.44
CA GLY A 79 -0.13 -8.98 -0.05
C GLY A 79 -1.65 -8.88 0.01
N PHE A 80 -2.19 -8.49 1.17
CA PHE A 80 -3.63 -8.30 1.34
C PHE A 80 -4.18 -7.13 0.52
N TYR A 81 -3.45 -6.02 0.41
CA TYR A 81 -3.87 -4.89 -0.41
C TYR A 81 -4.00 -5.31 -1.88
N PHE A 82 -3.00 -5.99 -2.42
CA PHE A 82 -3.00 -6.44 -3.81
C PHE A 82 -4.11 -7.46 -4.07
N LEU A 83 -4.39 -8.36 -3.12
CA LEU A 83 -5.52 -9.28 -3.21
C LEU A 83 -6.86 -8.55 -3.32
N ILE A 84 -7.13 -7.63 -2.38
CA ILE A 84 -8.39 -6.88 -2.33
C ILE A 84 -8.52 -5.98 -3.57
N SER A 85 -7.45 -5.31 -3.95
CA SER A 85 -7.42 -4.46 -5.15
C SER A 85 -7.63 -5.27 -6.43
N ALA A 86 -7.08 -6.49 -6.53
CA ALA A 86 -7.36 -7.40 -7.63
C ALA A 86 -8.85 -7.78 -7.69
N ILE A 87 -9.48 -8.08 -6.56
CA ILE A 87 -10.92 -8.40 -6.48
C ILE A 87 -11.77 -7.20 -6.95
N HIS A 88 -11.49 -5.99 -6.45
CA HIS A 88 -12.19 -4.78 -6.90
C HIS A 88 -12.01 -4.55 -8.41
N THR A 89 -10.78 -4.71 -8.90
CA THR A 89 -10.45 -4.54 -10.31
C THR A 89 -11.14 -5.56 -11.21
N LEU A 90 -11.15 -6.84 -10.84
CA LEU A 90 -11.74 -7.91 -11.64
C LEU A 90 -13.27 -7.88 -11.60
N THR A 91 -13.87 -7.46 -10.48
CA THR A 91 -15.32 -7.23 -10.40
C THR A 91 -15.74 -6.07 -11.30
N TYR A 92 -14.95 -4.98 -11.33
CA TYR A 92 -15.12 -3.91 -12.31
C TYR A 92 -14.96 -4.40 -13.74
N ALA A 93 -13.87 -5.12 -14.05
CA ALA A 93 -13.60 -5.65 -15.39
C ALA A 93 -14.76 -6.50 -15.95
N ARG A 94 -15.43 -7.26 -15.08
CA ARG A 94 -16.55 -8.13 -15.45
C ARG A 94 -17.89 -7.40 -15.57
N SER A 95 -18.14 -6.39 -14.75
CA SER A 95 -19.51 -5.85 -14.56
C SER A 95 -19.65 -4.34 -14.74
N GLY A 96 -18.55 -3.62 -14.95
CA GLY A 96 -18.52 -2.16 -14.99
C GLY A 96 -18.74 -1.48 -13.63
N SER A 97 -18.92 -2.23 -12.55
CA SER A 97 -19.07 -1.70 -11.18
C SER A 97 -18.18 -2.49 -10.22
N PRO A 98 -17.22 -1.85 -9.53
CA PRO A 98 -16.33 -2.54 -8.60
C PRO A 98 -17.07 -2.93 -7.32
N LEU A 99 -16.61 -4.01 -6.67
CA LEU A 99 -17.11 -4.39 -5.35
C LEU A 99 -16.95 -3.26 -4.32
N LEU A 100 -15.89 -2.44 -4.43
CA LEU A 100 -15.61 -1.32 -3.55
C LEU A 100 -16.71 -0.25 -3.54
N GLU A 101 -17.38 -0.02 -4.69
CA GLU A 101 -18.49 0.93 -4.80
C GLU A 101 -19.68 0.52 -3.92
N ARG A 102 -19.83 -0.79 -3.66
CA ARG A 102 -20.93 -1.35 -2.85
C ARG A 102 -20.65 -1.30 -1.35
N PHE A 103 -19.42 -0.99 -0.94
CA PHE A 103 -19.07 -0.91 0.46
C PHE A 103 -19.59 0.40 1.09
N PRO A 104 -19.93 0.38 2.40
CA PRO A 104 -20.25 1.60 3.11
C PRO A 104 -19.05 2.56 3.11
N ARG A 105 -19.33 3.86 3.14
CA ARG A 105 -18.32 4.93 3.01
C ARG A 105 -17.09 4.81 3.93
N PRO A 106 -17.18 4.32 5.18
CA PRO A 106 -16.01 4.09 6.00
C PRO A 106 -15.03 3.07 5.41
N LEU A 107 -15.53 1.97 4.83
CA LEU A 107 -14.69 0.96 4.20
C LEU A 107 -14.06 1.45 2.90
N GLN A 108 -14.75 2.32 2.16
CA GLN A 108 -14.20 3.01 0.99
C GLN A 108 -13.05 3.94 1.38
N ALA A 109 -13.25 4.77 2.41
CA ALA A 109 -12.22 5.64 2.95
C ALA A 109 -11.02 4.85 3.49
N LEU A 110 -11.27 3.73 4.17
CA LEU A 110 -10.21 2.82 4.62
C LEU A 110 -9.44 2.21 3.46
N HIS A 111 -10.09 1.89 2.32
CA HIS A 111 -9.38 1.43 1.14
C HIS A 111 -8.47 2.52 0.54
N ALA A 112 -8.93 3.78 0.48
CA ALA A 112 -8.08 4.89 0.04
C ALA A 112 -6.91 5.15 1.00
N PHE A 113 -7.13 5.04 2.31
CA PHE A 113 -6.04 5.11 3.29
C PHE A 113 -5.08 3.92 3.13
N TYR A 114 -5.60 2.70 2.91
CA TYR A 114 -4.80 1.50 2.67
C TYR A 114 -3.93 1.65 1.41
N TYR A 115 -4.48 2.19 0.32
CA TYR A 115 -3.69 2.57 -0.85
C TYR A 115 -2.54 3.50 -0.46
N THR A 116 -2.83 4.53 0.34
CA THR A 116 -1.82 5.50 0.80
C THR A 116 -0.72 4.84 1.63
N THR A 117 -1.04 3.86 2.49
CA THR A 117 -0.02 3.10 3.23
C THR A 117 0.86 2.28 2.28
N ILE A 118 0.27 1.65 1.26
CA ILE A 118 0.97 0.84 0.26
C ILE A 118 1.91 1.66 -0.61
N VAL A 119 1.53 2.87 -1.01
CA VAL A 119 2.42 3.72 -1.82
C VAL A 119 3.44 4.49 -0.97
N THR A 120 3.38 4.42 0.36
CA THR A 120 4.27 5.20 1.26
C THR A 120 5.22 4.32 2.08
N TYR A 121 4.70 3.38 2.88
CA TYR A 121 5.52 2.63 3.83
C TYR A 121 6.58 1.71 3.22
N PRO A 122 6.37 1.09 2.05
CA PRO A 122 7.40 0.26 1.46
C PRO A 122 8.72 1.00 1.21
N PHE A 123 8.68 2.28 0.82
CA PHE A 123 9.89 3.08 0.65
C PHE A 123 10.59 3.35 1.98
N ILE A 124 9.83 3.62 3.06
CA ILE A 124 10.40 3.75 4.42
C ILE A 124 11.11 2.44 4.80
N VAL A 125 10.42 1.31 4.60
CA VAL A 125 10.96 -0.02 4.91
C VAL A 125 12.24 -0.30 4.13
N THR A 126 12.25 -0.03 2.82
CA THR A 126 13.44 -0.23 1.98
C THR A 126 14.60 0.65 2.46
N VAL A 127 14.36 1.95 2.69
CA VAL A 127 15.41 2.86 3.16
C VAL A 127 15.94 2.44 4.53
N VAL A 128 15.07 2.18 5.50
CA VAL A 128 15.48 1.75 6.85
C VAL A 128 16.23 0.41 6.78
N TYR A 129 15.74 -0.54 6.00
CA TYR A 129 16.41 -1.82 5.86
C TYR A 129 17.83 -1.66 5.30
N TRP A 130 17.97 -1.02 4.14
CA TRP A 130 19.26 -0.97 3.44
C TRP A 130 20.24 0.07 4.00
N ALA A 131 19.75 1.15 4.61
CA ALA A 131 20.61 2.22 5.14
C ALA A 131 20.91 2.08 6.63
N ILE A 132 20.09 1.35 7.40
CA ILE A 132 20.22 1.30 8.88
C ILE A 132 20.39 -0.14 9.39
N ILE A 133 19.60 -1.09 8.89
CA ILE A 133 19.55 -2.45 9.46
C ILE A 133 20.60 -3.38 8.81
N TYR A 134 20.70 -3.34 7.49
CA TYR A 134 21.60 -4.22 6.75
C TYR A 134 23.05 -3.80 6.93
N ALA A 135 23.91 -4.76 7.25
CA ALA A 135 25.35 -4.56 7.38
C ALA A 135 26.09 -5.68 6.64
N GLY A 136 27.04 -5.29 5.78
CA GLY A 136 27.90 -6.21 5.05
C GLY A 136 27.83 -6.06 3.53
N PRO A 137 28.70 -6.76 2.79
CA PRO A 137 28.77 -6.66 1.33
C PRO A 137 27.70 -7.49 0.60
N TRP A 138 27.37 -8.69 1.10
CA TRP A 138 26.31 -9.56 0.59
C TRP A 138 25.91 -10.62 1.62
N TYR A 139 24.77 -11.31 1.41
CA TYR A 139 24.32 -12.41 2.27
C TYR A 139 25.16 -13.68 2.06
N PRO A 140 25.44 -14.44 3.12
CA PRO A 140 26.26 -15.65 3.03
C PRO A 140 25.52 -16.83 2.39
N ASP A 141 24.19 -16.88 2.51
CA ASP A 141 23.36 -17.95 1.96
C ASP A 141 22.25 -17.42 1.04
N GLN A 142 21.82 -18.29 0.11
CA GLN A 142 20.84 -17.94 -0.92
C GLN A 142 19.46 -17.66 -0.34
N PHE A 143 19.07 -18.32 0.76
CA PHE A 143 17.76 -18.11 1.35
C PHE A 143 17.66 -16.73 2.00
N SER A 144 18.69 -16.32 2.75
CA SER A 144 18.80 -14.98 3.32
C SER A 144 18.81 -13.92 2.23
N ALA A 145 19.57 -14.12 1.15
CA ALA A 145 19.57 -13.19 0.01
C ALA A 145 18.18 -13.04 -0.60
N TRP A 146 17.58 -14.17 -1.01
CA TRP A 146 16.28 -14.18 -1.67
C TRP A 146 15.16 -13.62 -0.78
N SER A 147 15.09 -14.03 0.48
CA SER A 147 14.02 -13.62 1.40
C SER A 147 14.10 -12.12 1.74
N ASN A 148 15.30 -11.56 1.90
CA ASN A 148 15.47 -10.13 2.17
C ASN A 148 15.25 -9.27 0.91
N ILE A 149 15.72 -9.70 -0.26
CA ILE A 149 15.42 -9.00 -1.53
C ILE A 149 13.90 -8.99 -1.77
N SER A 150 13.23 -10.11 -1.55
CA SER A 150 11.79 -10.21 -1.73
C SER A 150 11.03 -9.26 -0.80
N GLN A 151 11.39 -9.24 0.48
CA GLN A 151 10.65 -8.46 1.50
C GLN A 151 11.03 -6.97 1.57
N HIS A 152 12.28 -6.62 1.25
CA HIS A 152 12.83 -5.28 1.48
C HIS A 152 13.29 -4.58 0.19
N GLY A 153 13.41 -5.31 -0.92
CA GLY A 153 13.61 -4.75 -2.25
C GLY A 153 12.30 -4.69 -3.04
N LEU A 154 11.63 -5.83 -3.22
CA LEU A 154 10.42 -5.89 -4.07
C LEU A 154 9.21 -5.18 -3.47
N ASN A 155 9.16 -4.94 -2.17
CA ASN A 155 8.12 -4.13 -1.55
C ASN A 155 8.01 -2.74 -2.21
N SER A 156 9.14 -2.06 -2.47
CA SER A 156 9.19 -0.77 -3.16
C SER A 156 8.86 -0.91 -4.65
N ALA A 157 9.25 -2.02 -5.29
CA ALA A 157 8.86 -2.30 -6.67
C ALA A 157 7.32 -2.46 -6.81
N PHE A 158 6.68 -3.13 -5.86
CA PHE A 158 5.23 -3.27 -5.83
C PHE A 158 4.53 -1.94 -5.50
N ALA A 159 5.08 -1.12 -4.60
CA ALA A 159 4.59 0.24 -4.39
C ALA A 159 4.71 1.10 -5.66
N LEU A 160 5.83 1.00 -6.38
CA LEU A 160 6.04 1.69 -7.66
C LEU A 160 5.02 1.26 -8.72
N PHE A 161 4.66 -0.03 -8.78
CA PHE A 161 3.60 -0.50 -9.67
C PHE A 161 2.29 0.25 -9.42
N GLU A 162 1.87 0.41 -8.17
CA GLU A 162 0.64 1.12 -7.77
C GLU A 162 0.71 2.65 -7.93
N ILE A 163 1.92 3.22 -8.00
CA ILE A 163 2.13 4.64 -8.33
C ILE A 163 2.04 4.86 -9.84
N VAL A 164 2.71 3.99 -10.62
CA VAL A 164 2.95 4.20 -12.04
C VAL A 164 1.78 3.71 -12.89
N VAL A 165 1.20 2.56 -12.61
CA VAL A 165 0.29 1.87 -13.54
C VAL A 165 -1.19 2.29 -13.38
N PRO A 166 -1.83 2.19 -12.20
CA PRO A 166 -3.24 2.55 -12.03
C PRO A 166 -3.53 4.02 -12.37
N ARG A 167 -4.81 4.39 -12.50
CA ARG A 167 -5.25 5.79 -12.68
C ARG A 167 -5.55 6.52 -11.38
N THR A 168 -5.18 5.94 -10.23
CA THR A 168 -5.32 6.60 -8.92
C THR A 168 -4.78 8.03 -8.97
N SER A 169 -5.48 8.98 -8.36
CA SER A 169 -5.14 10.39 -8.46
C SER A 169 -4.46 10.90 -7.20
N ALA A 170 -3.71 12.00 -7.33
CA ALA A 170 -3.09 12.64 -6.17
C ALA A 170 -4.14 13.20 -5.18
N ALA A 171 -5.36 13.45 -5.66
CA ALA A 171 -6.49 13.86 -4.83
C ALA A 171 -6.99 12.74 -3.91
N GLN A 172 -6.82 11.47 -4.29
CA GLN A 172 -7.17 10.32 -3.45
C GLN A 172 -6.17 10.11 -2.29
N LEU A 173 -4.97 10.68 -2.38
CA LEU A 173 -4.07 10.82 -1.23
C LEU A 173 -4.51 12.03 -0.40
N GLU A 174 -5.56 11.87 0.40
CA GLU A 174 -6.07 12.96 1.24
C GLU A 174 -5.02 13.42 2.25
N TRP A 175 -5.04 14.71 2.60
CA TRP A 175 -4.10 15.27 3.57
C TRP A 175 -4.25 14.65 4.96
N VAL A 176 -5.45 14.22 5.32
CA VAL A 176 -5.71 13.51 6.59
C VAL A 176 -4.99 12.15 6.62
N HIS A 177 -4.70 11.53 5.48
CA HIS A 177 -3.94 10.27 5.44
C HIS A 177 -2.55 10.46 6.01
N MET A 178 -1.91 11.63 5.84
CA MET A 178 -0.61 11.92 6.44
C MET A 178 -0.67 11.79 7.97
N LEU A 179 -1.72 12.32 8.62
CA LEU A 179 -1.92 12.16 10.05
C LEU A 179 -2.09 10.68 10.43
N TRP A 180 -2.92 9.95 9.69
CA TRP A 180 -3.16 8.52 9.96
C TRP A 180 -1.92 7.66 9.73
N LEU A 181 -1.06 8.01 8.78
CA LEU A 181 0.23 7.36 8.59
C LEU A 181 1.13 7.52 9.83
N ILE A 182 1.15 8.71 10.44
CA ILE A 182 1.90 8.93 11.68
C ILE A 182 1.29 8.15 12.84
N ILE A 183 -0.05 8.11 12.94
CA ILE A 183 -0.73 7.32 13.97
C ILE A 183 -0.37 5.83 13.86
N VAL A 184 -0.36 5.25 12.66
CA VAL A 184 0.04 3.84 12.48
C VAL A 184 1.51 3.62 12.84
N LEU A 185 2.42 4.55 12.53
CA LEU A 185 3.82 4.44 12.98
C LEU A 185 3.95 4.55 14.50
N ALA A 186 3.15 5.40 15.15
CA ALA A 186 3.12 5.52 16.61
C ALA A 186 2.54 4.25 17.28
N LEU A 187 1.49 3.66 16.70
CA LEU A 187 0.96 2.37 17.13
C LEU A 187 2.00 1.25 16.97
N TYR A 188 2.75 1.26 15.87
CA TYR A 188 3.86 0.32 15.70
C TYR A 188 4.97 0.53 16.75
N LEU A 189 5.32 1.78 17.05
CA LEU A 189 6.30 2.06 18.11
C LEU A 189 5.83 1.51 19.46
N ALA A 190 4.55 1.69 19.81
CA ALA A 190 3.97 1.09 21.00
C ALA A 190 4.06 -0.45 20.98
N LEU A 191 3.77 -1.08 19.84
CA LEU A 191 3.92 -2.52 19.65
C LEU A 191 5.39 -2.95 19.85
N ALA A 192 6.37 -2.21 19.33
CA ALA A 192 7.78 -2.56 19.46
C ALA A 192 8.26 -2.57 20.93
N TYR A 193 7.81 -1.60 21.73
CA TYR A 193 8.08 -1.60 23.17
C TYR A 193 7.28 -2.68 23.91
N LEU A 194 6.05 -2.96 23.49
CA LEU A 194 5.28 -4.08 24.03
C LEU A 194 6.00 -5.42 23.78
N THR A 195 6.56 -5.63 22.58
CA THR A 195 7.39 -6.80 22.25
C THR A 195 8.59 -6.88 23.17
N TYR A 196 9.28 -5.77 23.45
CA TYR A 196 10.39 -5.78 24.42
C TYR A 196 9.96 -6.26 25.80
N TYR A 197 8.85 -5.75 26.33
CA TYR A 197 8.36 -6.15 27.65
C TYR A 197 7.80 -7.57 27.72
N THR A 198 7.25 -8.09 26.62
CA THR A 198 6.58 -9.40 26.60
C THR A 198 7.45 -10.54 26.06
N GLN A 199 8.41 -10.23 25.19
CA GLN A 199 9.27 -11.20 24.50
C GLN A 199 10.76 -10.98 24.75
N GLY A 200 11.15 -9.91 25.45
CA GLY A 200 12.53 -9.69 25.90
C GLY A 200 13.49 -9.13 24.84
N PHE A 201 13.01 -8.72 23.66
CA PHE A 201 13.84 -8.16 22.61
C PHE A 201 13.20 -6.94 21.93
N TYR A 202 14.04 -6.04 21.39
CA TYR A 202 13.58 -4.97 20.50
C TYR A 202 13.55 -5.47 19.05
N PRO A 203 12.44 -5.28 18.30
CA PRO A 203 12.43 -5.58 16.86
C PRO A 203 13.50 -4.82 16.09
N TYR A 204 13.88 -3.63 16.56
CA TYR A 204 14.98 -2.86 16.01
C TYR A 204 15.90 -2.38 17.12
N THR A 205 17.18 -2.75 17.03
CA THR A 205 18.18 -2.44 18.06
C THR A 205 18.42 -0.94 18.25
N PHE A 206 18.13 -0.12 17.23
CA PHE A 206 18.19 1.34 17.34
C PHE A 206 17.13 1.95 18.27
N LEU A 207 16.15 1.16 18.73
CA LEU A 207 15.16 1.57 19.73
C LEU A 207 15.62 1.33 21.16
N ASP A 208 16.72 0.60 21.37
CA ASP A 208 17.21 0.32 22.72
C ASP A 208 17.86 1.57 23.33
N ILE A 209 17.16 2.17 24.30
CA ILE A 209 17.62 3.36 25.03
C ILE A 209 18.87 3.06 25.85
N LYS A 210 19.02 1.85 26.40
CA LYS A 210 20.20 1.49 27.20
C LYS A 210 21.44 1.39 26.32
N ALA A 211 21.29 0.86 25.12
CA ALA A 211 22.40 0.71 24.18
C ALA A 211 22.76 2.03 23.46
N ASN A 212 21.76 2.84 23.10
CA ASN A 212 21.97 4.00 22.21
C ASN A 212 21.87 5.37 22.92
N GLY A 213 21.30 5.43 24.11
CA GLY A 213 20.96 6.67 24.81
C GLY A 213 19.67 7.31 24.28
N SER A 214 18.94 8.02 25.16
CA SER A 214 17.61 8.58 24.85
C SER A 214 17.61 9.57 23.70
N GLY A 215 18.65 10.39 23.56
CA GLY A 215 18.76 11.37 22.46
C GLY A 215 18.83 10.74 21.08
N LYS A 216 19.62 9.65 20.91
CA LYS A 216 19.72 8.95 19.62
C LYS A 216 18.44 8.20 19.28
N VAL A 217 17.83 7.52 20.26
CA VAL A 217 16.55 6.84 20.05
C VAL A 217 15.46 7.82 19.65
N ALA A 218 15.37 8.98 20.33
CA ALA A 218 14.43 10.03 19.96
C ALA A 218 14.68 10.55 18.52
N ALA A 219 15.94 10.71 18.13
CA ALA A 219 16.31 11.11 16.77
C ALA A 219 15.87 10.07 15.72
N TYR A 220 15.99 8.76 15.99
CA TYR A 220 15.47 7.73 15.09
C TYR A 220 13.94 7.78 14.97
N ILE A 221 13.23 7.90 16.10
CA ILE A 221 11.76 7.95 16.11
C ILE A 221 11.25 9.16 15.32
N VAL A 222 11.77 10.35 15.62
CA VAL A 222 11.39 11.59 14.91
C VAL A 222 11.84 11.55 13.46
N GLY A 223 13.05 11.05 13.20
CA GLY A 223 13.60 10.92 11.85
C GLY A 223 12.74 10.04 10.94
N ILE A 224 12.27 8.88 11.43
CA ILE A 224 11.38 7.99 10.69
C ILE A 224 10.01 8.64 10.45
N ALA A 225 9.46 9.36 11.44
CA ALA A 225 8.20 10.09 11.27
C ALA A 225 8.31 11.19 10.21
N VAL A 226 9.39 11.98 10.23
CA VAL A 226 9.68 13.01 9.21
C VAL A 226 9.91 12.38 7.85
N ALA A 227 10.66 11.28 7.77
CA ALA A 227 10.86 10.54 6.52
C ALA A 227 9.53 10.06 5.94
N GLY A 228 8.59 9.61 6.77
CA GLY A 228 7.23 9.25 6.34
C GLY A 228 6.46 10.40 5.71
N ILE A 229 6.55 11.62 6.28
CA ILE A 229 5.94 12.83 5.71
C ILE A 229 6.58 13.17 4.36
N VAL A 230 7.92 13.18 4.30
CA VAL A 230 8.66 13.49 3.07
C VAL A 230 8.31 12.50 1.95
N ILE A 231 8.30 11.20 2.25
CA ILE A 231 7.95 10.16 1.29
C ILE A 231 6.50 10.30 0.83
N TYR A 232 5.55 10.57 1.73
CA TYR A 232 4.16 10.84 1.36
C TYR A 232 4.06 12.00 0.35
N LEU A 233 4.78 13.10 0.59
CA LEU A 233 4.79 14.25 -0.33
C LEU A 233 5.42 13.90 -1.69
N ILE A 234 6.53 13.17 -1.69
CA ILE A 234 7.18 12.69 -2.93
C ILE A 234 6.22 11.82 -3.72
N VAL A 235 5.60 10.83 -3.08
CA VAL A 235 4.67 9.88 -3.70
C VAL A 235 3.45 10.60 -4.26
N LYS A 236 2.86 11.52 -3.49
CA LYS A 236 1.75 12.36 -3.96
C LYS A 236 2.15 13.19 -5.18
N GLY A 237 3.37 13.74 -5.18
CA GLY A 237 3.94 14.44 -6.33
C GLY A 237 4.18 13.54 -7.54
N LEU A 238 4.65 12.30 -7.35
CA LEU A 238 4.84 11.33 -8.42
C LEU A 238 3.51 10.88 -9.04
N ILE A 239 2.48 10.64 -8.24
CA ILE A 239 1.14 10.32 -8.72
C ILE A 239 0.55 11.50 -9.49
N TRP A 240 0.70 12.72 -8.97
CA TRP A 240 0.27 13.94 -9.67
C TRP A 240 1.00 14.10 -11.02
N LEU A 241 2.31 13.88 -11.05
CA LEU A 241 3.10 13.95 -12.27
C LEU A 241 2.64 12.90 -13.27
N ARG A 242 2.42 11.65 -12.83
CA ARG A 242 1.89 10.58 -13.67
C ARG A 242 0.53 10.96 -14.23
N GLU A 243 -0.41 11.40 -13.40
CA GLU A 243 -1.74 11.87 -13.82
C GLU A 243 -1.63 12.99 -14.87
N TRP A 244 -0.80 14.00 -14.63
CA TRP A 244 -0.57 15.10 -15.57
C TRP A 244 0.00 14.62 -16.91
N VAL A 245 1.02 13.76 -16.90
CA VAL A 245 1.61 13.20 -18.13
C VAL A 245 0.58 12.37 -18.88
N THR A 246 -0.04 11.40 -18.22
CA THR A 246 -0.88 10.40 -18.89
C THR A 246 -2.20 11.00 -19.35
N GLU A 247 -2.84 11.84 -18.55
CA GLU A 247 -4.18 12.36 -18.86
C GLU A 247 -4.09 13.66 -19.66
N ARG A 248 -3.22 14.62 -19.29
CA ARG A 248 -3.18 15.94 -19.94
C ARG A 248 -2.24 16.01 -21.13
N LYS A 249 -1.12 15.29 -21.12
CA LYS A 249 -0.13 15.34 -22.21
C LYS A 249 -0.33 14.25 -23.25
N LEU A 250 -0.65 13.03 -22.81
CA LEU A 250 -0.85 11.89 -23.71
C LEU A 250 -2.31 11.65 -24.08
N GLY A 251 -3.27 12.32 -23.44
CA GLY A 251 -4.70 12.16 -23.72
C GLY A 251 -5.24 10.76 -23.40
N MET A 252 -4.59 10.04 -22.47
CA MET A 252 -4.93 8.66 -22.09
C MET A 252 -5.95 8.61 -20.94
N ASP A 253 -6.71 9.68 -20.73
CA ASP A 253 -7.77 9.68 -19.73
C ASP A 253 -8.91 8.73 -20.17
N GLY A 254 -9.29 7.83 -19.28
CA GLY A 254 -10.47 6.99 -19.48
C GLY A 254 -10.41 5.98 -20.63
N LYS A 255 -9.26 5.74 -21.29
CA LYS A 255 -9.14 4.77 -22.41
C LYS A 255 -9.75 3.39 -22.08
N PHE A 256 -9.71 3.01 -20.81
CA PHE A 256 -10.23 1.75 -20.31
C PHE A 256 -11.32 1.91 -19.24
N ALA A 257 -11.85 3.12 -19.07
CA ALA A 257 -12.98 3.38 -18.19
C ALA A 257 -14.28 3.18 -18.98
N GLN A 258 -15.08 2.20 -18.59
CA GLN A 258 -16.47 2.17 -19.01
C GLN A 258 -17.19 3.35 -18.35
N GLN A 259 -17.50 4.39 -19.14
CA GLN A 259 -18.45 5.40 -18.71
C GLN A 259 -19.84 4.75 -18.70
N ARG A 260 -20.52 4.77 -17.55
CA ARG A 260 -21.98 4.53 -17.52
C ARG A 260 -22.63 5.69 -18.27
N TYR A 261 -22.85 5.54 -19.58
CA TYR A 261 -23.88 6.31 -20.25
C TYR A 261 -25.21 5.92 -19.62
N HIS A 262 -25.71 6.77 -18.75
CA HIS A 262 -27.08 6.66 -18.28
C HIS A 262 -27.96 7.06 -19.47
N ASN A 263 -28.57 6.07 -20.14
CA ASN A 263 -29.58 6.25 -21.19
C ASN A 263 -30.84 6.90 -20.60
N TYR A 264 -30.79 8.17 -20.22
CA TYR A 264 -31.98 8.97 -19.89
C TYR A 264 -32.39 9.91 -21.03
N ASP A 265 -31.52 10.14 -22.01
CA ASP A 265 -31.79 11.11 -23.08
C ASP A 265 -32.51 10.51 -24.31
N THR A 266 -32.73 9.20 -24.35
CA THR A 266 -33.33 8.53 -25.53
C THR A 266 -34.86 8.40 -25.49
N GLU A 267 -35.53 8.70 -24.36
CA GLU A 267 -37.00 8.52 -24.23
C GLU A 267 -37.82 9.82 -24.30
N LEU A 268 -37.21 11.01 -24.36
CA LEU A 268 -37.95 12.29 -24.46
C LEU A 268 -38.14 12.80 -25.90
N GLY A 269 -37.65 12.07 -26.91
CA GLY A 269 -37.66 12.50 -28.32
C GLY A 269 -38.95 12.23 -29.11
N THR A 270 -39.94 11.56 -28.54
CA THR A 270 -41.20 11.20 -29.23
C THR A 270 -42.42 11.65 -28.44
N ILE A 271 -42.56 12.94 -28.22
CA ILE A 271 -43.85 13.55 -27.90
C ILE A 271 -44.12 14.67 -28.91
N ASN A 272 -44.93 14.30 -29.92
CA ASN A 272 -45.88 15.12 -30.66
C ASN A 272 -45.53 16.58 -31.00
N SER A 273 -45.35 16.85 -32.30
CA SER A 273 -46.01 18.00 -32.92
C SER A 273 -46.58 17.64 -34.29
N LYS A 274 -47.86 17.26 -34.31
CA LYS A 274 -48.75 17.48 -35.45
C LYS A 274 -49.98 18.19 -34.92
N HIS A 275 -50.02 19.49 -35.11
CA HIS A 275 -51.23 20.27 -35.35
C HIS A 275 -50.85 21.44 -36.25
#